data_AF-A0A4Y2DAW0-F1
#
_entry.id   AF-A0A4Y2DAW0-F1
#
_cell.length_a   1.000
_cell.length_b   1.000
_cell.length_c   1.000
_cell.angle_alpha   90.00
_cell.angle_beta   90.00
_cell.angle_gamma   90.00
#
_symmetry.space_group_name_H-M   'P 1'
#
loop_
_entity.id
_entity.type
_entity.pdbx_description
1 polymer ?
#
loop_
_entity_poly.entity_id
_entity_poly.type
_entity_poly.pdbx_seq_one_letter_code
_entity_poly.pdbx_strand_id
1 'polypeptide(L)'
;MSGTQSSPGKQPQHLVLGIDIGTTTVKVCLVSAHNRQVVQSGSRETKSSLASELGPLGSEQDVHKICTALQFCVSRLPKEMLVRVTHVAVSGQMHGCVLWKTGNGWKRNNFGR
;
A
#
# COMPACT_ATOMS: atom_id res chain seq x y z
N MET A 1 -3.05 25.89 -45.76
CA MET A 1 -3.21 25.98 -44.29
C MET A 1 -3.85 24.69 -43.80
N SER A 2 -3.03 23.68 -43.48
CA SER A 2 -3.51 22.39 -42.96
C SER A 2 -3.50 22.46 -41.44
N GLY A 3 -4.68 22.44 -40.82
CA GLY A 3 -4.84 22.52 -39.38
C GLY A 3 -4.16 21.36 -38.65
N THR A 4 -3.35 21.70 -37.67
CA THR A 4 -2.84 20.79 -36.65
C THR A 4 -4.01 20.32 -35.80
N GLN A 5 -4.39 19.03 -35.93
CA GLN A 5 -5.27 18.39 -34.96
C GLN A 5 -4.52 18.33 -33.62
N SER A 6 -5.00 19.08 -32.64
CA SER A 6 -4.57 18.94 -31.25
C SER A 6 -4.94 17.55 -30.77
N SER A 7 -3.97 16.83 -30.22
CA SER A 7 -4.20 15.55 -29.55
C SER A 7 -5.24 15.76 -28.44
N PRO A 8 -6.23 14.87 -28.27
CA PRO A 8 -7.18 15.01 -27.19
C PRO A 8 -6.39 15.01 -25.88
N GLY A 9 -6.48 16.09 -25.12
CA GLY A 9 -5.80 16.21 -23.84
C GLY A 9 -6.09 14.98 -23.00
N LYS A 10 -5.05 14.21 -22.65
CA LYS A 10 -5.19 13.03 -21.78
C LYS A 10 -5.87 13.49 -20.49
N GLN A 11 -7.15 13.12 -20.34
CA GLN A 11 -7.88 13.30 -19.09
C GLN A 11 -7.02 12.74 -17.94
N PRO A 12 -6.99 13.41 -16.78
CA PRO A 12 -6.21 12.94 -15.65
C PRO A 12 -6.68 11.53 -15.25
N GLN A 13 -5.79 10.55 -15.39
CA GLN A 13 -6.11 9.16 -15.10
C GLN A 13 -6.29 8.97 -13.59
N HIS A 14 -7.51 8.70 -13.15
CA HIS A 14 -7.80 8.35 -11.76
C HIS A 14 -7.20 6.98 -11.44
N LEU A 15 -6.48 6.91 -10.32
CA LEU A 15 -5.82 5.70 -9.87
C LEU A 15 -6.40 5.20 -8.54
N VAL A 16 -6.29 3.89 -8.34
CA VAL A 16 -6.57 3.20 -7.08
C VAL A 16 -5.25 2.61 -6.59
N LEU A 17 -4.90 2.86 -5.33
CA LEU A 17 -3.78 2.21 -4.66
C LEU A 17 -4.26 0.90 -4.04
N GLY A 18 -3.80 -0.23 -4.57
CA GLY A 18 -3.96 -1.53 -3.94
C GLY A 18 -2.81 -1.82 -3.00
N ILE A 19 -3.11 -2.31 -1.80
CA ILE A 19 -2.14 -2.74 -0.79
C ILE A 19 -2.50 -4.16 -0.36
N ASP A 20 -1.54 -5.07 -0.41
CA ASP A 20 -1.66 -6.43 0.10
C ASP A 20 -0.59 -6.67 1.17
N ILE A 21 -1.03 -6.83 2.42
CA ILE A 21 -0.16 -7.09 3.57
C ILE A 21 -0.16 -8.60 3.84
N GLY A 22 0.72 -9.31 3.13
CA GLY A 22 0.95 -10.73 3.33
C GLY A 22 1.87 -11.00 4.53
N THR A 23 1.94 -12.27 4.93
CA THR A 23 2.79 -12.70 6.04
C THR A 23 4.28 -12.46 5.73
N THR A 24 4.74 -12.86 4.55
CA THR A 24 6.16 -12.75 4.17
C THR A 24 6.47 -11.49 3.39
N THR A 25 5.50 -10.92 2.67
CA THR A 25 5.72 -9.85 1.70
C THR A 25 4.57 -8.85 1.74
N VAL A 26 4.90 -7.56 1.66
CA VAL A 26 3.94 -6.51 1.31
C VAL A 26 4.01 -6.26 -0.19
N LYS A 27 2.86 -6.12 -0.83
CA LYS A 27 2.74 -5.73 -2.24
C LYS A 27 1.89 -4.48 -2.36
N VAL A 28 2.23 -3.64 -3.33
CA VAL A 28 1.45 -2.46 -3.68
C VAL A 28 1.27 -2.38 -5.20
N CYS A 29 0.15 -1.82 -5.65
CA CYS A 29 -0.06 -1.54 -7.05
C CYS A 29 -0.89 -0.27 -7.26
N LEU A 30 -0.66 0.41 -8.37
CA LEU A 30 -1.51 1.47 -8.88
C LEU A 30 -2.32 0.91 -10.03
N VAL A 31 -3.65 0.98 -9.89
CA VAL A 31 -4.60 0.46 -10.87
C VAL A 31 -5.38 1.61 -11.47
N SER A 32 -5.51 1.61 -12.79
CA SER A 32 -6.35 2.56 -13.51
C SER A 32 -7.83 2.32 -13.21
N ALA A 33 -8.53 3.31 -12.68
CA ALA A 33 -9.96 3.18 -12.37
C ALA A 33 -10.82 2.99 -13.64
N HIS A 34 -10.35 3.46 -14.79
CA HIS A 34 -11.10 3.40 -16.04
C HIS A 34 -11.14 2.01 -16.67
N ASN A 35 -9.98 1.35 -16.77
CA ASN A 35 -9.81 0.08 -17.49
C ASN A 35 -9.26 -1.05 -16.62
N ARG A 36 -9.11 -0.83 -15.31
CA ARG A 36 -8.67 -1.79 -14.30
C ARG A 36 -7.27 -2.38 -14.55
N GLN A 37 -6.47 -1.75 -15.42
CA GLN A 37 -5.10 -2.18 -15.70
C GLN A 37 -4.14 -1.72 -14.61
N VAL A 38 -3.19 -2.60 -14.25
CA VAL A 38 -2.08 -2.25 -13.36
C VAL A 38 -1.11 -1.34 -14.13
N VAL A 39 -0.86 -0.17 -13.58
CA VAL A 39 0.04 0.85 -14.18
C VAL A 39 1.43 0.80 -13.54
N GLN A 40 1.48 0.52 -12.24
CA GLN A 40 2.73 0.34 -11.50
C GLN A 40 2.53 -0.68 -10.38
N SER A 41 3.56 -1.42 -10.03
CA SER A 41 3.53 -2.31 -8.87
C SER A 41 4.88 -2.41 -8.19
N GLY A 42 4.88 -2.87 -6.95
CA GLY A 42 6.08 -3.10 -6.18
C GLY A 42 5.81 -4.07 -5.05
N SER A 43 6.87 -4.70 -4.56
CA SER A 43 6.79 -5.58 -3.39
C SER A 43 8.05 -5.49 -2.56
N ARG A 44 7.94 -5.89 -1.29
CA ARG A 44 9.06 -6.01 -0.37
C ARG A 44 8.77 -7.07 0.69
N GLU A 45 9.75 -7.93 0.92
CA GLU A 45 9.72 -8.85 2.06
C GLU A 45 9.62 -8.08 3.38
N THR A 46 8.76 -8.55 4.27
CA THR A 46 8.59 -7.96 5.61
C THR A 46 9.78 -8.28 6.51
N LYS A 47 10.39 -9.46 6.36
CA LYS A 47 11.38 -10.03 7.29
C LYS A 47 10.92 -9.94 8.75
N SER A 48 9.61 -10.08 8.94
CA SER A 48 8.92 -9.83 10.20
C SER A 48 8.92 -11.01 11.15
N SER A 49 9.20 -12.24 10.69
CA SER A 49 9.22 -13.43 11.53
C SER A 49 10.10 -13.26 12.77
N LEU A 50 9.55 -13.61 13.92
CA LEU A 50 10.24 -13.67 15.21
C LEU A 50 10.32 -15.11 15.69
N ALA A 51 11.32 -15.40 16.51
CA ALA A 51 11.33 -16.64 17.28
C ALA A 51 10.21 -16.55 18.33
N SER A 52 9.35 -17.56 18.41
CA SER A 52 8.27 -17.64 19.39
C SER A 52 8.69 -18.50 20.58
N GLU A 53 8.19 -18.18 21.76
CA GLU A 53 8.33 -19.00 22.97
C GLU A 53 7.66 -20.37 22.83
N LEU A 54 6.68 -20.49 21.90
CA LEU A 54 6.07 -21.78 21.53
C LEU A 54 6.91 -22.58 20.52
N GLY A 55 8.11 -22.11 20.19
CA GLY A 55 9.00 -22.73 19.22
C GLY A 55 8.33 -22.82 17.83
N PRO A 56 8.47 -23.96 17.11
CA PRO A 56 7.89 -24.13 15.78
C PRO A 56 6.36 -24.07 15.72
N LEU A 57 5.67 -24.19 16.86
CA LEU A 57 4.21 -24.10 16.94
C LEU A 57 3.72 -22.64 16.99
N GLY A 58 4.63 -21.69 17.29
CA GLY A 58 4.33 -20.27 17.29
C GLY A 58 4.62 -19.61 15.94
N SER A 59 3.81 -18.62 15.57
CA SER A 59 4.02 -17.80 14.38
C SER A 59 3.87 -16.32 14.75
N GLU A 60 4.98 -15.73 15.20
CA GLU A 60 5.03 -14.36 15.65
C GLU A 60 5.69 -13.46 14.61
N GLN A 61 5.19 -12.23 14.49
CA GLN A 61 5.68 -11.25 13.53
C GLN A 61 5.86 -9.88 14.19
N ASP A 62 6.98 -9.24 13.87
CA ASP A 62 7.25 -7.85 14.22
C ASP A 62 6.45 -6.90 13.32
N VAL A 63 5.42 -6.28 13.89
CA VAL A 63 4.54 -5.30 13.22
C VAL A 63 5.32 -4.10 12.68
N HIS A 64 6.37 -3.66 13.37
CA HIS A 64 7.17 -2.51 12.93
C HIS A 64 7.88 -2.82 11.60
N LYS A 65 8.39 -4.05 11.43
CA LYS A 65 9.01 -4.48 10.16
C LYS A 65 7.99 -4.57 9.02
N ILE A 66 6.77 -5.03 9.30
CA ILE A 66 5.67 -5.03 8.32
C ILE A 66 5.36 -3.59 7.89
N CYS A 67 5.17 -2.67 8.83
CA CYS A 67 4.91 -1.25 8.54
C CYS A 67 6.08 -0.60 7.78
N THR A 68 7.32 -0.97 8.06
CA THR A 68 8.50 -0.46 7.35
C THR A 68 8.53 -0.95 5.90
N ALA A 69 8.21 -2.23 5.66
CA ALA A 69 8.12 -2.78 4.31
C ALA A 69 7.02 -2.09 3.49
N LEU A 70 5.85 -1.85 4.11
CA LEU A 70 4.75 -1.11 3.49
C LEU A 70 5.15 0.32 3.13
N GLN A 71 5.71 1.08 4.07
CA GLN A 71 6.14 2.45 3.83
C GLN A 71 7.15 2.53 2.69
N PHE A 72 8.09 1.59 2.63
CA PHE A 72 9.05 1.52 1.54
C PHE A 72 8.42 1.23 0.18
N CYS A 73 7.46 0.30 0.12
CA CYS A 73 6.74 -0.01 -1.11
C CYS A 73 5.99 1.22 -1.62
N VAL A 74 5.26 1.92 -0.74
CA VAL A 74 4.52 3.14 -1.11
C VAL A 74 5.45 4.27 -1.49
N SER A 75 6.57 4.48 -0.77
CA SER A 75 7.53 5.55 -1.07
C SER A 75 8.25 5.39 -2.40
N ARG A 76 8.29 4.17 -2.96
CA ARG A 76 8.85 3.88 -4.27
C ARG A 76 7.89 4.15 -5.43
N LEU A 77 6.60 4.37 -5.15
CA LEU A 77 5.63 4.73 -6.18
C LEU A 77 5.86 6.18 -6.63
N PRO A 78 5.74 6.50 -7.93
CA PRO A 78 5.98 7.86 -8.41
C PRO A 78 4.97 8.86 -7.84
N LYS A 79 5.46 9.99 -7.33
CA LYS A 79 4.64 11.00 -6.62
C LYS A 79 3.57 11.60 -7.54
N GLU A 80 3.91 11.81 -8.80
CA GLU A 80 3.02 12.29 -9.87
C GLU A 80 1.85 11.33 -10.15
N MET A 81 2.00 10.05 -9.82
CA MET A 81 0.90 9.09 -9.88
C MET A 81 0.11 9.07 -8.57
N LEU A 82 0.79 9.15 -7.42
CA LEU A 82 0.16 9.15 -6.10
C LEU A 82 -0.82 10.32 -5.92
N VAL A 83 -0.54 11.50 -6.48
CA VAL A 83 -1.49 12.64 -6.45
C VAL A 83 -2.81 12.38 -7.19
N ARG A 84 -2.86 11.33 -8.03
CA ARG A 84 -4.08 10.91 -8.76
C ARG A 84 -4.80 9.73 -8.09
N VAL A 85 -4.29 9.25 -6.95
CA VAL A 85 -4.94 8.18 -6.18
C VAL A 85 -6.18 8.76 -5.53
N THR A 86 -7.33 8.17 -5.86
CA THR A 86 -8.64 8.58 -5.32
C THR A 86 -9.16 7.62 -4.26
N HIS A 87 -8.69 6.38 -4.30
CA HIS A 87 -9.14 5.30 -3.41
C HIS A 87 -7.94 4.45 -3.02
N VAL A 88 -7.99 3.92 -1.80
CA VAL A 88 -7.04 2.93 -1.29
C VAL A 88 -7.82 1.65 -1.00
N ALA A 89 -7.42 0.56 -1.62
CA ALA A 89 -7.94 -0.78 -1.37
C ALA A 89 -6.90 -1.58 -0.59
N VAL A 90 -7.31 -2.24 0.49
CA VAL A 90 -6.40 -2.98 1.37
C VAL A 90 -6.87 -4.43 1.48
N SER A 91 -5.92 -5.34 1.34
CA SER A 91 -6.01 -6.79 1.57
C SER A 91 -4.88 -7.22 2.49
N GLY A 92 -4.98 -8.41 3.07
CA GLY A 92 -3.87 -8.98 3.82
C GLY A 92 -4.24 -10.23 4.60
N GLN A 93 -3.38 -10.57 5.57
CA GLN A 93 -3.54 -11.74 6.42
C GLN A 93 -4.86 -11.75 7.21
N MET A 94 -5.54 -12.89 7.15
CA MET A 94 -6.72 -13.21 7.95
C MET A 94 -6.24 -14.12 9.10
N HIS A 95 -6.68 -13.87 10.34
CA HIS A 95 -6.34 -14.61 11.59
C HIS A 95 -5.13 -14.14 12.43
N GLY A 96 -4.49 -13.00 12.12
CA GLY A 96 -3.51 -12.40 13.03
C GLY A 96 -4.16 -11.73 14.25
N CYS A 97 -3.48 -11.75 15.40
CA CYS A 97 -3.86 -10.96 16.57
C CYS A 97 -2.78 -9.92 16.86
N VAL A 98 -3.18 -8.65 17.07
CA VAL A 98 -2.27 -7.55 17.40
C VAL A 98 -2.84 -6.81 18.61
N LEU A 99 -2.02 -6.62 19.65
CA LEU A 99 -2.39 -5.87 20.85
C LEU A 99 -1.75 -4.49 20.78
N TRP A 100 -2.58 -3.44 20.78
CA TRP A 100 -2.13 -2.06 20.80
C TRP A 100 -2.21 -1.47 22.20
N LYS A 101 -1.20 -0.67 22.56
CA LYS A 101 -1.26 0.13 23.78
C LYS A 101 -2.34 1.21 23.63
N THR A 102 -3.29 1.24 24.56
CA THR A 102 -4.37 2.24 24.59
C THR A 102 -3.81 3.66 24.44
N GLY A 103 -4.43 4.45 23.58
CA GLY A 103 -4.06 5.85 23.36
C GLY A 103 -2.83 6.09 22.48
N ASN A 104 -2.11 5.04 22.04
CA ASN A 104 -0.89 5.16 21.22
C ASN A 104 -1.10 4.88 19.73
N GLY A 105 -2.31 4.51 19.31
CA GLY A 105 -2.66 4.40 17.90
C GLY A 105 -2.71 5.78 17.23
N TRP A 106 -2.61 5.80 15.89
CA TRP A 106 -2.83 7.02 15.12
C TRP A 106 -4.24 7.56 15.38
N LYS A 107 -4.34 8.88 15.55
CA LYS A 107 -5.61 9.60 15.73
C LYS A 107 -5.63 10.77 14.78
N ARG A 108 -6.74 10.92 14.06
CA ARG A 108 -6.96 12.09 13.21
C ARG A 108 -6.94 13.35 14.06
N ASN A 109 -6.04 14.27 13.75
CA ASN A 109 -6.05 15.59 14.36
C ASN A 109 -7.00 16.55 13.62
N ASN A 110 -7.15 17.77 14.15
CA ASN A 110 -8.03 18.80 13.58
C ASN A 110 -7.63 19.25 12.17
N PHE A 111 -6.42 18.90 11.71
CA PHE A 111 -5.91 19.22 10.38
C PHE A 111 -6.06 18.04 9.39
N GLY A 112 -6.77 16.98 9.79
CA GLY A 112 -6.96 15.80 8.96
C GLY A 112 -5.69 14.94 8.77
N ARG A 113 -4.67 15.14 9.61
CA ARG A 113 -3.42 14.35 9.63
C ARG A 113 -3.36 13.41 10.82
#